data_AF-A0A1Z8Z9Q1-F1
#
_entry.id   AF-A0A1Z8Z9Q1-F1
#
_cell.length_a   1.000
_cell.length_b   1.000
_cell.length_c   1.000
_cell.angle_alpha   90.00
_cell.angle_beta   90.00
_cell.angle_gamma   90.00
#
_symmetry.space_group_name_H-M   'P 1'
#
loop_
_entity.id
_entity.type
_entity.pdbx_description
1 polymer ?
#
loop_
_entity_poly.entity_id
_entity_poly.type
_entity_poly.pdbx_seq_one_letter_code
_entity_poly.pdbx_strand_id
1 'polypeptide(L)'
;MIKITLLKIIFITTTLFSQSTMVDVQGTHTLTQTSGMSIYETIDLCLRTAIKNGLVDLVFNENEINPEKTSDILQMIDQSVEMCVIDPQIINQIVDGNNFTITAKGKVDKMILYAILGLDK
;
A
#
# COMPACT_ATOMS: atom_id res chain seq x y z
N MET A 1 48.23 -4.74 -23.75
CA MET A 1 47.13 -5.68 -24.07
C MET A 1 46.39 -6.05 -22.77
N ILE A 2 45.72 -5.07 -22.19
CA ILE A 2 44.93 -5.17 -20.95
C ILE A 2 43.68 -4.32 -21.21
N LYS A 3 42.54 -4.72 -20.64
CA LYS A 3 41.29 -3.94 -20.50
C LYS A 3 40.16 -4.18 -21.51
N ILE A 4 39.95 -5.42 -21.97
CA ILE A 4 38.60 -5.83 -22.41
C ILE A 4 37.85 -6.53 -21.26
N THR A 5 38.57 -7.12 -20.31
CA THR A 5 37.99 -7.86 -19.17
C THR A 5 37.37 -6.96 -18.11
N LEU A 6 37.91 -5.74 -17.88
CA LEU A 6 37.36 -4.82 -16.87
C LEU A 6 36.00 -4.23 -17.25
N LEU A 7 35.74 -4.06 -18.56
CA LEU A 7 34.51 -3.42 -19.04
C LEU A 7 33.28 -4.32 -18.87
N LYS A 8 33.47 -5.65 -18.88
CA LYS A 8 32.38 -6.61 -18.64
C LYS A 8 31.96 -6.69 -17.16
N ILE A 9 32.85 -6.34 -16.22
CA ILE A 9 32.55 -6.42 -14.78
C ILE A 9 31.68 -5.23 -14.33
N ILE A 10 31.83 -4.06 -14.96
CA ILE A 10 31.03 -2.86 -14.63
C ILE A 10 29.56 -3.02 -15.07
N PHE A 11 29.29 -3.84 -16.09
CA PHE A 11 27.92 -4.03 -16.61
C PHE A 11 27.06 -4.99 -15.75
N ILE A 12 27.67 -5.78 -14.88
CA ILE A 12 26.94 -6.77 -14.05
C ILE A 12 26.47 -6.14 -12.73
N THR A 13 27.09 -5.04 -12.28
CA THR A 13 26.76 -4.43 -10.98
C THR A 13 25.63 -3.40 -11.05
N THR A 14 25.22 -2.95 -12.24
CA THR A 14 24.15 -1.93 -12.39
C THR A 14 22.76 -2.53 -12.62
N THR A 15 22.62 -3.84 -12.84
CA THR A 15 21.33 -4.49 -13.10
C THR A 15 20.69 -5.15 -11.87
N LEU A 16 21.36 -5.14 -10.71
CA LEU A 16 20.83 -5.74 -9.47
C LEU A 16 20.20 -4.72 -8.51
N PHE A 17 20.22 -3.42 -8.84
CA PHE A 17 19.29 -2.49 -8.22
C PHE A 17 17.92 -2.71 -8.86
N SER A 18 17.28 -3.77 -8.36
CA SER A 18 15.87 -4.11 -8.52
C SER A 18 15.06 -2.81 -8.63
N GLN A 19 14.45 -2.58 -9.78
CA GLN A 19 13.49 -1.49 -9.93
C GLN A 19 12.38 -1.76 -8.93
N SER A 20 12.37 -1.04 -7.80
CA SER A 20 11.24 -1.16 -6.90
C SER A 20 10.00 -0.74 -7.68
N THR A 21 9.09 -1.70 -7.86
CA THR A 21 7.94 -1.50 -8.72
C THR A 21 6.92 -0.72 -7.92
N MET A 22 6.78 0.56 -8.25
CA MET A 22 5.64 1.34 -7.79
C MET A 22 4.37 0.70 -8.34
N VAL A 23 3.47 0.31 -7.45
CA VAL A 23 2.18 -0.24 -7.83
C VAL A 23 1.06 0.62 -7.31
N ASP A 24 -0.01 0.62 -8.09
CA ASP A 24 -1.26 1.21 -7.72
C ASP A 24 -2.00 0.27 -6.76
N VAL A 25 -2.41 0.80 -5.61
CA VAL A 25 -3.34 0.13 -4.69
C VAL A 25 -4.65 0.88 -4.71
N GLN A 26 -5.76 0.15 -4.80
CA GLN A 26 -7.08 0.71 -4.81
C GLN A 26 -7.97 -0.10 -3.87
N GLY A 27 -8.78 0.57 -3.09
CA GLY A 27 -9.77 -0.08 -2.25
C GLY A 27 -10.99 0.80 -2.05
N THR A 28 -12.02 0.19 -1.48
CA THR A 28 -13.28 0.87 -1.16
C THR A 28 -13.64 0.59 0.29
N HIS A 29 -14.22 1.59 0.95
CA HIS A 29 -14.77 1.42 2.28
C HIS A 29 -16.05 2.24 2.44
N THR A 30 -16.96 1.75 3.27
CA THR A 30 -18.17 2.48 3.68
C THR A 30 -18.12 2.70 5.18
N LEU A 31 -18.20 3.96 5.59
CA LEU A 31 -18.22 4.38 6.98
C LEU A 31 -19.52 5.10 7.31
N THR A 32 -20.20 4.71 8.38
CA THR A 32 -21.34 5.45 8.92
C THR A 32 -20.84 6.51 9.89
N GLN A 33 -21.11 7.78 9.60
CA GLN A 33 -20.83 8.90 10.50
C GLN A 33 -21.63 8.74 11.79
N THR A 34 -20.92 8.71 12.91
CA THR A 34 -21.50 8.64 14.25
C THR A 34 -21.63 10.03 14.87
N SER A 35 -22.56 10.18 15.82
CA SER A 35 -22.74 11.42 16.56
C SER A 35 -21.45 11.83 17.27
N GLY A 36 -20.93 13.01 16.91
CA GLY A 36 -19.70 13.57 17.47
C GLY A 36 -18.50 13.56 16.52
N MET A 37 -18.57 12.87 15.37
CA MET A 37 -17.55 12.92 14.32
C MET A 37 -17.87 14.01 13.31
N SER A 38 -16.90 14.85 12.95
CA SER A 38 -17.04 15.80 11.85
C SER A 38 -17.04 15.10 10.49
N ILE A 39 -17.57 15.76 9.47
CA ILE A 39 -17.56 15.25 8.10
C ILE A 39 -16.12 15.03 7.61
N TYR A 40 -15.19 15.93 7.96
CA TYR A 40 -13.78 15.80 7.58
C TYR A 40 -13.13 14.58 8.21
N GLU A 41 -13.33 14.36 9.52
CA GLU A 41 -12.83 13.17 10.20
C GLU A 41 -13.43 11.88 9.63
N THR A 42 -14.70 11.92 9.24
CA THR A 42 -15.39 10.77 8.62
C THR A 42 -14.76 10.44 7.27
N ILE A 43 -14.55 11.47 6.43
CA ILE A 43 -13.93 11.30 5.11
C ILE A 43 -12.48 10.83 5.25
N ASP A 44 -11.70 11.41 6.16
CA ASP A 44 -10.30 11.04 6.41
C ASP A 44 -10.17 9.58 6.87
N LEU A 45 -10.98 9.17 7.86
CA LEU A 45 -10.99 7.79 8.34
C LEU A 45 -11.45 6.81 7.25
N CYS A 46 -12.49 7.17 6.49
CA CYS A 46 -13.01 6.35 5.40
C CYS A 46 -11.99 6.20 4.27
N LEU A 47 -11.30 7.29 3.89
CA LEU A 47 -10.21 7.30 2.92
C LEU A 47 -9.05 6.40 3.37
N ARG A 48 -8.57 6.57 4.60
CA ARG A 48 -7.47 5.76 5.15
C ARG A 48 -7.83 4.28 5.14
N THR A 49 -9.06 3.95 5.51
CA THR A 49 -9.54 2.55 5.53
C THR A 49 -9.73 1.98 4.13
N ALA A 50 -10.18 2.78 3.17
CA ALA A 50 -10.26 2.36 1.77
C ALA A 50 -8.89 2.00 1.20
N ILE A 51 -7.86 2.82 1.47
CA ILE A 51 -6.47 2.53 1.06
C ILE A 51 -5.92 1.30 1.79
N LYS A 52 -6.18 1.16 3.09
CA LYS A 52 -5.85 -0.05 3.87
C LYS A 52 -6.39 -1.31 3.19
N ASN A 53 -7.65 -1.31 2.78
CA ASN A 53 -8.26 -2.47 2.10
C ASN A 53 -7.52 -2.82 0.81
N GLY A 54 -7.13 -1.82 0.02
CA GLY A 54 -6.32 -2.04 -1.19
C GLY A 54 -4.93 -2.62 -0.90
N LEU A 55 -4.29 -2.21 0.21
CA LEU A 55 -3.03 -2.82 0.68
C LEU A 55 -3.22 -4.26 1.14
N VAL A 56 -4.29 -4.56 1.87
CA VAL A 56 -4.63 -5.93 2.28
C VAL A 56 -4.80 -6.80 1.05
N ASP A 57 -5.59 -6.36 0.07
CA ASP A 57 -5.80 -7.10 -1.17
C ASP A 57 -4.47 -7.36 -1.89
N LEU A 58 -3.59 -6.36 -2.03
CA LEU A 58 -2.27 -6.53 -2.64
C LEU A 58 -1.43 -7.58 -1.90
N VAL A 59 -1.33 -7.46 -0.57
CA VAL A 59 -0.47 -8.33 0.25
C VAL A 59 -0.99 -9.77 0.23
N PHE A 60 -2.30 -9.98 0.40
CA PHE A 60 -2.89 -11.31 0.52
C PHE A 60 -3.04 -12.02 -0.84
N ASN A 61 -3.20 -11.27 -1.94
CA ASN A 61 -3.24 -11.87 -3.28
C ASN A 61 -1.84 -12.27 -3.77
N GLU A 62 -0.80 -11.54 -3.38
CA GLU A 62 0.58 -11.83 -3.82
C GLU A 62 1.34 -12.76 -2.86
N ASN A 63 0.84 -13.04 -1.65
CA ASN A 63 1.54 -13.82 -0.64
C ASN A 63 0.63 -14.87 0.01
N GLU A 64 1.16 -16.07 0.22
CA GLU A 64 0.52 -17.10 1.04
C GLU A 64 0.71 -16.75 2.52
N ILE A 65 -0.23 -15.98 3.07
CA ILE A 65 -0.19 -15.57 4.47
C ILE A 65 -0.73 -16.67 5.38
N ASN A 66 0.11 -17.14 6.32
CA ASN A 66 -0.32 -18.06 7.38
C ASN A 66 -1.38 -17.37 8.27
N PRO A 67 -2.53 -18.01 8.55
CA PRO A 67 -3.55 -17.53 9.48
C PRO A 67 -3.00 -17.01 10.82
N GLU A 68 -1.95 -17.63 11.36
CA GLU A 68 -1.33 -17.23 12.63
C GLU A 68 -0.62 -15.86 12.55
N LYS A 69 -0.15 -15.45 11.36
CA LYS A 69 0.53 -14.17 11.13
C LYS A 69 -0.41 -13.07 10.62
N THR A 70 -1.64 -13.42 10.26
CA THR A 70 -2.63 -12.51 9.68
C THR A 70 -2.88 -11.29 10.57
N SER A 71 -3.04 -11.49 11.88
CA SER A 71 -3.30 -10.38 12.82
C SER A 71 -2.14 -9.38 12.85
N ASP A 72 -0.90 -9.87 12.93
CA ASP A 72 0.29 -9.03 12.99
C ASP A 72 0.48 -8.25 11.69
N ILE A 73 0.29 -8.91 10.54
CA ILE A 73 0.37 -8.28 9.22
C ILE A 73 -0.69 -7.20 9.06
N LEU A 74 -1.94 -7.46 9.48
CA LEU A 74 -3.01 -6.46 9.40
C LEU A 74 -2.70 -5.22 10.26
N GLN A 75 -2.09 -5.40 11.42
CA GLN A 75 -1.65 -4.29 12.28
C GLN A 75 -0.50 -3.49 11.63
N MET A 76 0.45 -4.16 10.99
CA MET A 76 1.54 -3.49 10.28
C MET A 76 1.05 -2.77 9.01
N ILE A 77 0.02 -3.30 8.33
CA ILE A 77 -0.60 -2.63 7.19
C ILE A 77 -1.21 -1.28 7.62
N ASP A 78 -1.84 -1.19 8.79
CA ASP A 78 -2.37 0.09 9.31
C ASP A 78 -1.31 1.18 9.44
N GLN A 79 -0.11 0.80 9.87
CA GLN A 79 1.05 1.69 9.96
C GLN A 79 1.61 2.01 8.56
N SER A 80 1.61 1.01 7.67
CA SER A 80 2.13 1.14 6.31
C SER A 80 1.32 2.11 5.44
N VAL A 81 0.01 2.29 5.72
CA VAL A 81 -0.81 3.28 5.01
C VAL A 81 -0.19 4.68 5.11
N GLU A 82 0.28 5.09 6.29
CA GLU A 82 0.85 6.42 6.51
C GLU A 82 2.30 6.53 6.01
N MET A 83 3.04 5.42 6.02
CA MET A 83 4.48 5.41 5.73
C MET A 83 4.81 5.17 4.26
N CYS A 84 3.96 4.43 3.54
CA CYS A 84 4.32 3.87 2.23
C CYS A 84 3.41 4.34 1.09
N VAL A 85 2.22 4.84 1.41
CA VAL A 85 1.27 5.27 0.38
C VAL A 85 1.61 6.69 -0.04
N ILE A 86 1.88 6.84 -1.33
CA ILE A 86 2.20 8.10 -1.99
C ILE A 86 1.02 8.49 -2.87
N ASP A 87 0.77 9.80 -2.96
CA ASP A 87 -0.31 10.40 -3.76
C ASP A 87 -1.69 9.73 -3.55
N PRO A 88 -2.20 9.65 -2.30
CA PRO A 88 -3.54 9.13 -2.07
C PRO A 88 -4.59 10.04 -2.71
N GLN A 89 -5.52 9.46 -3.45
CA GLN A 89 -6.56 10.16 -4.19
C GLN A 89 -7.91 9.47 -4.02
N ILE A 90 -8.96 10.26 -3.77
CA ILE A 90 -10.34 9.79 -3.86
C ILE A 90 -10.72 9.70 -5.33
N ILE A 91 -11.04 8.49 -5.81
CA ILE A 91 -11.55 8.27 -7.17
C ILE A 91 -13.06 8.49 -7.22
N ASN A 92 -13.76 8.02 -6.19
CA ASN A 92 -15.20 8.12 -6.10
C ASN A 92 -15.62 8.33 -4.65
N GLN A 93 -16.66 9.15 -4.45
CA GLN A 93 -17.26 9.38 -3.15
C GLN A 93 -18.78 9.39 -3.32
N ILE A 94 -19.47 8.56 -2.53
CA ILE A 94 -20.92 8.51 -2.44
C ILE A 94 -21.30 8.85 -1.00
N VAL A 95 -22.23 9.79 -0.85
CA VAL A 95 -22.78 10.18 0.45
C VAL A 95 -24.28 9.88 0.44
N ASP A 96 -24.72 8.95 1.27
CA ASP A 96 -26.12 8.55 1.45
C ASP A 96 -26.52 8.73 2.91
N GLY A 97 -27.09 9.90 3.23
CA GLY A 97 -27.35 10.32 4.60
C GLY A 97 -26.05 10.41 5.40
N ASN A 98 -25.93 9.54 6.41
CA ASN A 98 -24.73 9.46 7.25
C ASN A 98 -23.73 8.40 6.76
N ASN A 99 -23.99 7.72 5.65
CA ASN A 99 -23.07 6.72 5.10
C ASN A 99 -22.18 7.35 4.04
N PHE A 100 -20.87 7.18 4.20
CA PHE A 100 -19.85 7.65 3.28
C PHE A 100 -19.17 6.43 2.67
N THR A 101 -19.32 6.25 1.36
CA THR A 101 -18.58 5.24 0.61
C THR A 101 -17.50 5.93 -0.19
N ILE A 102 -16.24 5.63 0.10
CA ILE A 102 -15.07 6.16 -0.61
C ILE A 102 -14.36 5.03 -1.33
N THR A 103 -14.14 5.21 -2.63
CA THR A 103 -13.15 4.45 -3.38
C THR A 103 -11.92 5.33 -3.55
N ALA A 104 -10.78 4.83 -3.12
CA ALA A 104 -9.53 5.57 -3.14
C ALA A 104 -8.40 4.73 -3.76
N LYS A 105 -7.42 5.44 -4.29
CA LYS A 105 -6.21 4.87 -4.87
C LYS A 105 -4.98 5.59 -4.35
N GLY A 106 -3.90 4.86 -4.21
CA GLY A 106 -2.58 5.39 -3.91
C GLY A 106 -1.50 4.59 -4.62
N LYS A 107 -0.28 5.07 -4.56
CA LYS A 107 0.90 4.37 -5.09
C LYS A 107 1.75 3.86 -3.95
N VAL A 108 2.27 2.66 -4.08
CA VAL A 108 3.08 2.02 -3.05
C VAL A 108 4.32 1.41 -3.67
N ASP A 109 5.45 1.66 -3.03
CA ASP A 109 6.70 0.97 -3.30
C ASP A 109 6.63 -0.42 -2.65
N LYS A 110 6.57 -1.49 -3.46
CA LYS A 110 6.44 -2.85 -2.93
C LYS A 110 7.61 -3.25 -2.05
N MET A 111 8.83 -2.85 -2.39
CA MET A 111 10.02 -3.22 -1.63
C MET A 111 9.94 -2.63 -0.22
N ILE A 112 9.54 -1.36 -0.09
CA ILE A 112 9.36 -0.72 1.21
C ILE A 112 8.22 -1.39 2.00
N LEU A 113 7.07 -1.63 1.36
CA LEU A 113 5.93 -2.29 1.99
C LEU A 113 6.34 -3.66 2.55
N TYR A 114 6.97 -4.49 1.74
CA TYR A 114 7.34 -5.84 2.13
C TYR A 114 8.45 -5.89 3.18
N ALA A 115 9.39 -4.94 3.15
CA ALA A 115 10.37 -4.77 4.21
C ALA A 115 9.72 -4.45 5.57
N ILE A 116 8.68 -3.59 5.59
CA ILE A 116 7.94 -3.27 6.83
C ILE A 116 7.16 -4.47 7.34
N LEU A 117 6.57 -5.25 6.43
CA LEU A 117 5.77 -6.43 6.77
C LEU A 117 6.62 -7.67 7.12
N GLY A 118 7.95 -7.60 6.97
CA GLY A 118 8.83 -8.77 7.14
C GLY A 118 8.55 -9.89 6.14
N LEU A 119 8.10 -9.52 4.93
CA LEU A 119 7.80 -10.43 3.83
C LEU A 119 8.95 -10.34 2.82
N ASP A 120 10.08 -11.00 3.09
CA ASP A 120 11.26 -10.92 2.20
C ASP A 120 10.93 -11.42 0.78
N LYS A 121 10.96 -10.50 -0.20
CA LYS A 121 10.80 -10.74 -1.64
C LYS A 121 11.82 -9.96 -2.45
#